data_AF-A0A928VHL7-F1
#
_entry.id   AF-A0A928VHL7-F1
#
_cell.length_a   1.000
_cell.length_b   1.000
_cell.length_c   1.000
_cell.angle_alpha   90.00
_cell.angle_beta   90.00
_cell.angle_gamma   90.00
#
_symmetry.space_group_name_H-M   'P 1'
#
loop_
_entity.id
_entity.type
_entity.pdbx_description
1 polymer ?
#
loop_
_entity_poly.entity_id
_entity_poly.type
_entity_poly.pdbx_seq_one_letter_code
_entity_poly.pdbx_strand_id
1 'polypeptide(L)'
;MATLFPIAKIPGLPEARINFDNQGLLPFPVLQTRNTTVHAFLCVNPPPDADEKFWDAVRDCLVAASAGAIVAGAMTGGLAALPTFMQVFGAKAAGKGLELVSNQLQLVTETTYDEWNA
;
A
#
# COMPACT_ATOMS: atom_id res chain seq x y z
N MET A 1 -11.37 13.63 10.58
CA MET A 1 -10.60 12.46 11.06
C MET A 1 -10.21 11.65 9.83
N ALA A 2 -8.92 11.38 9.63
CA ALA A 2 -8.43 10.62 8.48
C ALA A 2 -8.86 9.16 8.61
N THR A 3 -9.45 8.58 7.57
CA THR A 3 -9.84 7.17 7.55
C THR A 3 -8.89 6.38 6.67
N LEU A 4 -8.21 5.38 7.23
CA LEU A 4 -7.29 4.51 6.50
C LEU A 4 -7.99 3.22 6.07
N PHE A 5 -8.00 2.96 4.76
CA PHE A 5 -8.52 1.72 4.19
C PHE A 5 -7.37 0.87 3.67
N PRO A 6 -7.18 -0.37 4.15
CA PRO A 6 -6.16 -1.25 3.60
C PRO A 6 -6.55 -1.66 2.17
N ILE A 7 -5.65 -1.46 1.22
CA ILE A 7 -5.93 -1.74 -0.21
C ILE A 7 -4.97 -2.77 -0.81
N ALA A 8 -3.75 -2.92 -0.28
CA ALA A 8 -2.83 -3.96 -0.74
C ALA A 8 -1.84 -4.39 0.34
N LYS A 9 -1.37 -5.63 0.22
CA LYS A 9 -0.23 -6.20 0.93
C LYS A 9 0.70 -6.82 -0.10
N ILE A 10 1.91 -6.29 -0.22
CA ILE A 10 2.86 -6.67 -1.27
C ILE A 10 4.14 -7.17 -0.59
N PRO A 11 4.70 -8.33 -1.00
CA PRO A 11 6.04 -8.73 -0.58
C PRO A 11 7.04 -7.63 -0.96
N GLY A 12 7.74 -7.10 0.03
CA GLY A 12 8.81 -6.14 -0.17
C GLY A 12 10.10 -6.82 -0.61
N LEU A 13 11.17 -6.03 -0.73
CA LEU A 13 12.49 -6.55 -1.04
C LEU A 13 13.04 -7.29 0.20
N PRO A 14 13.44 -8.56 0.09
CA PRO A 14 14.10 -9.25 1.19
C PRO A 14 15.40 -8.53 1.52
N GLU A 15 15.67 -8.36 2.81
CA GLU A 15 16.90 -7.74 3.28
C GLU A 15 17.86 -8.79 3.79
N ALA A 16 19.15 -8.57 3.55
CA ALA A 16 20.22 -9.40 4.06
C ALA A 16 21.24 -8.54 4.81
N ARG A 17 21.72 -9.04 5.95
CA ARG A 17 22.82 -8.43 6.71
C ARG A 17 23.79 -9.51 7.19
N ILE A 18 25.04 -9.12 7.37
CA ILE A 18 26.03 -9.96 8.06
C ILE A 18 26.08 -9.49 9.50
N ASN A 19 25.85 -10.41 10.44
CA ASN A 19 26.03 -10.16 11.86
C ASN A 19 27.16 -11.05 12.38
N PHE A 20 27.97 -10.55 13.31
CA PHE A 20 29.01 -11.37 13.95
C PHE A 20 28.44 -11.96 15.23
N ASP A 21 28.30 -13.28 15.26
CA ASP A 21 27.86 -13.97 16.46
C ASP A 21 29.05 -14.08 17.44
N ASN A 22 28.94 -13.36 18.55
CA ASN A 22 29.96 -13.29 19.60
C ASN A 22 29.71 -14.31 20.72
N GLN A 23 28.83 -15.30 20.52
CA GLN A 23 28.55 -16.33 21.53
C GLN A 23 29.69 -17.37 21.68
N GLY A 24 30.68 -17.37 20.80
CA GLY A 24 31.86 -18.25 20.85
C GLY A 24 33.20 -17.55 21.13
N LEU A 25 34.28 -18.33 21.26
CA LEU A 25 35.65 -17.83 21.50
C LEU A 25 36.20 -16.98 20.34
N LEU A 26 35.64 -17.14 19.14
CA LEU A 26 35.96 -16.38 17.93
C LEU A 26 34.64 -15.91 17.28
N PRO A 27 34.55 -14.64 16.84
CA PRO A 27 33.36 -14.14 16.18
C PRO A 27 33.23 -14.77 14.78
N PHE A 28 32.12 -15.47 14.54
CA PHE A 28 31.81 -16.01 13.21
C PHE A 28 30.78 -15.13 12.50
N PRO A 29 30.98 -14.85 11.19
CA PRO A 29 29.98 -14.13 10.42
C PRO A 29 28.78 -15.04 10.14
N VAL A 30 27.58 -14.57 10.51
CA VAL A 30 26.30 -15.22 10.22
C VAL A 30 25.54 -14.34 9.24
N LEU A 31 25.13 -14.92 8.11
CA LEU A 31 24.22 -14.27 7.18
C LEU A 31 22.82 -14.31 7.76
N GLN A 32 22.21 -13.16 7.98
CA GLN A 32 20.82 -13.06 8.41
C GLN A 32 19.98 -12.46 7.30
N THR A 33 18.80 -13.02 7.07
CA THR A 33 17.81 -12.52 6.13
C THR A 33 16.52 -12.17 6.86
N ARG A 34 15.78 -11.19 6.35
CA ARG A 34 14.42 -10.92 6.79
C ARG A 34 13.53 -10.60 5.60
N ASN A 35 12.28 -11.02 5.70
CA ASN A 35 11.26 -10.59 4.77
C ASN A 35 10.78 -9.20 5.15
N THR A 36 10.43 -8.42 4.14
CA THR A 36 9.76 -7.14 4.32
C THR A 36 8.41 -7.22 3.64
N THR A 37 7.41 -6.55 4.21
CA THR A 37 6.09 -6.45 3.61
C THR A 37 5.71 -4.99 3.51
N VAL A 38 5.28 -4.56 2.33
CA VAL A 38 4.73 -3.22 2.12
C VAL A 38 3.21 -3.32 2.19
N HIS A 39 2.63 -2.63 3.16
CA HIS A 39 1.20 -2.41 3.29
C HIS A 39 0.85 -1.07 2.63
N ALA A 40 -0.13 -1.08 1.73
CA ALA A 40 -0.65 0.14 1.14
C ALA A 40 -2.04 0.42 1.69
N PHE A 41 -2.25 1.67 2.10
CA PHE A 41 -3.50 2.19 2.62
C PHE A 41 -3.96 3.37 1.76
N LEU A 42 -5.26 3.45 1.52
CA LEU A 42 -5.91 4.66 1.05
C LEU A 42 -6.35 5.48 2.26
N CYS A 43 -5.77 6.66 2.43
CA CYS A 43 -6.17 7.64 3.41
C CYS A 43 -7.21 8.57 2.77
N VAL A 44 -8.41 8.61 3.35
CA VAL A 44 -9.48 9.54 2.99
C VAL A 44 -9.63 10.55 4.12
N ASN A 45 -9.36 11.82 3.84
CA ASN A 45 -9.68 12.96 4.68
C ASN A 45 -11.01 13.55 4.19
N PRO A 46 -12.14 13.14 4.78
CA PRO A 46 -13.45 13.61 4.35
C PRO A 46 -13.58 15.12 4.62
N PRO A 47 -14.32 15.85 3.75
CA PRO A 47 -14.68 17.24 4.04
C PRO A 47 -15.60 17.32 5.28
N PRO A 48 -15.73 18.51 5.91
CA PRO A 48 -16.52 18.69 7.13
C PRO A 48 -18.01 18.33 6.98
N ASP A 49 -18.50 18.40 5.75
CA ASP A 49 -19.88 18.18 5.30
C ASP A 49 -20.04 16.86 4.52
N ALA A 50 -19.13 15.90 4.70
CA ALA A 50 -19.22 14.59 4.06
C ALA A 50 -20.54 13.89 4.39
N ASP A 51 -21.38 13.70 3.36
CA ASP A 51 -22.66 13.03 3.43
C ASP A 51 -22.56 11.57 2.95
N GLU A 52 -23.68 10.85 2.98
CA GLU A 52 -23.75 9.46 2.50
C GLU A 52 -23.36 9.34 1.02
N LYS A 53 -23.68 10.35 0.20
CA LYS A 53 -23.35 10.39 -1.23
C LYS A 53 -21.85 10.47 -1.46
N PHE A 54 -21.12 11.22 -0.64
CA PHE A 54 -19.67 11.24 -0.66
C PHE A 54 -19.10 9.83 -0.43
N TRP A 55 -19.57 9.12 0.60
CA TRP A 55 -19.11 7.78 0.91
C TRP A 55 -19.48 6.74 -0.14
N ASP A 56 -20.67 6.86 -0.74
CA ASP A 56 -21.07 6.03 -1.89
C ASP A 56 -20.17 6.29 -3.11
N ALA A 57 -19.82 7.55 -3.38
CA ALA A 57 -18.90 7.88 -4.46
C ALA A 57 -17.48 7.33 -4.19
N VAL A 58 -16.99 7.41 -2.95
CA VAL A 58 -15.70 6.80 -2.56
C VAL A 58 -15.73 5.29 -2.74
N ARG A 59 -16.84 4.64 -2.35
CA ARG A 59 -17.03 3.19 -2.52
C ARG A 59 -17.04 2.78 -3.99
N ASP A 60 -17.76 3.52 -4.83
CA ASP A 60 -17.78 3.29 -6.28
C ASP A 60 -16.37 3.42 -6.90
N CYS A 61 -15.63 4.44 -6.48
CA CYS A 61 -14.25 4.66 -6.94
C CYS A 61 -13.32 3.53 -6.50
N LEU A 62 -13.45 3.07 -5.25
CA LEU A 62 -12.69 1.93 -4.71
C LEU A 62 -12.96 0.66 -5.53
N VAL A 63 -14.23 0.32 -5.79
CA VAL A 63 -14.59 -0.88 -6.56
C VAL A 63 -14.00 -0.84 -7.97
N ALA A 64 -14.12 0.31 -8.66
CA ALA A 64 -13.57 0.48 -10.00
C ALA A 64 -12.04 0.38 -10.00
N ALA A 65 -11.37 1.02 -9.03
CA ALA A 65 -9.93 1.00 -8.90
C ALA A 65 -9.39 -0.41 -8.59
N SER A 66 -10.05 -1.14 -7.69
CA SER A 66 -9.71 -2.53 -7.38
C SER A 66 -9.87 -3.43 -8.59
N ALA A 67 -10.96 -3.27 -9.36
CA ALA A 67 -11.15 -4.04 -10.59
C ALA A 67 -10.02 -3.77 -11.61
N GLY A 68 -9.66 -2.50 -11.81
CA GLY A 68 -8.54 -2.12 -12.67
C GLY A 68 -7.19 -2.69 -12.19
N ALA A 69 -6.95 -2.64 -10.88
CA ALA A 69 -5.74 -3.15 -10.25
C ALA A 69 -5.60 -4.68 -10.38
N ILE A 70 -6.71 -5.41 -10.23
CA ILE A 70 -6.73 -6.88 -10.39
C ILE A 70 -6.40 -7.26 -11.83
N VAL A 71 -7.02 -6.60 -12.81
CA VAL A 71 -6.78 -6.87 -14.23
C VAL A 71 -5.32 -6.57 -14.59
N ALA A 72 -4.80 -5.41 -14.16
CA ALA A 72 -3.41 -5.04 -14.40
C ALA A 72 -2.44 -6.01 -13.70
N GLY A 73 -2.70 -6.36 -12.44
CA GLY A 73 -1.90 -7.31 -11.67
C GLY A 73 -1.85 -8.70 -12.29
N ALA A 74 -2.96 -9.17 -12.85
CA ALA A 74 -3.05 -10.45 -13.55
C ALA A 74 -2.30 -10.44 -14.89
N MET A 75 -2.29 -9.31 -15.61
CA MET A 75 -1.67 -9.22 -16.93
C MET A 75 -0.17 -8.92 -16.89
N THR A 76 0.29 -8.09 -15.94
CA THR A 76 1.68 -7.58 -15.93
C THR A 76 2.49 -8.09 -14.75
N GLY A 77 1.95 -9.01 -13.95
CA GLY A 77 2.61 -9.56 -12.76
C GLY A 77 2.80 -8.54 -11.66
N GLY A 78 1.72 -8.17 -10.95
CA GLY A 78 1.73 -7.41 -9.68
C GLY A 78 2.24 -5.96 -9.71
N LEU A 79 3.26 -5.65 -10.51
CA LEU A 79 4.00 -4.38 -10.53
C LEU A 79 3.16 -3.21 -11.03
N ALA A 80 2.20 -3.44 -11.94
CA ALA A 80 1.31 -2.39 -12.44
C ALA A 80 0.02 -2.25 -11.62
N ALA A 81 -0.28 -3.17 -10.69
CA ALA A 81 -1.55 -3.18 -9.98
C ALA A 81 -1.78 -1.88 -9.17
N LEU A 82 -0.75 -1.42 -8.44
CA LEU A 82 -0.85 -0.24 -7.58
C LEU A 82 -0.88 1.08 -8.37
N PRO A 83 -0.03 1.30 -9.40
CA PRO A 83 -0.18 2.47 -10.28
C PRO A 83 -1.53 2.53 -11.00
N THR A 84 -2.02 1.39 -11.51
CA THR A 84 -3.33 1.33 -12.18
C THR A 84 -4.47 1.59 -11.20
N PHE A 85 -4.40 1.08 -9.97
CA PHE A 85 -5.35 1.41 -8.91
C PHE A 85 -5.47 2.92 -8.74
N MET A 86 -4.33 3.60 -8.55
CA MET A 86 -4.28 5.05 -8.33
C MET A 86 -4.82 5.85 -9.51
N GLN A 87 -4.48 5.45 -10.74
CA GLN A 87 -4.99 6.11 -11.94
C GLN A 87 -6.50 5.96 -12.11
N VAL A 88 -7.02 4.74 -11.94
CA VAL A 88 -8.47 4.47 -12.09
C VAL A 88 -9.25 5.15 -10.97
N PHE A 89 -8.73 5.11 -9.75
CA PHE A 89 -9.33 5.79 -8.60
C PHE A 89 -9.38 7.31 -8.82
N GLY A 90 -8.26 7.92 -9.18
CA GLY A 90 -8.17 9.35 -9.46
C GLY A 90 -9.08 9.79 -10.61
N ALA A 91 -9.10 9.03 -11.70
CA ALA A 91 -9.98 9.33 -12.85
C ALA A 91 -11.47 9.24 -12.49
N LYS A 92 -11.87 8.24 -11.68
CA LYS A 92 -13.26 8.08 -11.24
C LYS A 92 -13.69 9.14 -10.23
N ALA A 93 -12.83 9.47 -9.28
CA ALA A 93 -13.14 10.50 -8.30
C ALA A 93 -13.24 11.88 -8.96
N ALA A 94 -12.34 12.22 -9.90
CA ALA A 94 -12.44 13.45 -10.69
C ALA A 94 -13.76 13.51 -11.49
N GLY A 95 -14.18 12.41 -12.12
CA GLY A 95 -15.43 12.34 -12.87
C GLY A 95 -16.70 12.44 -12.01
N LYS A 96 -16.61 12.18 -10.71
CA LYS A 96 -17.72 12.30 -9.75
C LYS A 96 -17.81 13.69 -9.11
N GLY A 97 -16.95 14.63 -9.51
CA GLY A 97 -16.89 15.95 -8.88
C GLY A 97 -16.43 15.91 -7.43
N LEU A 98 -15.87 14.77 -6.99
CA LEU A 98 -15.00 14.76 -5.83
C LEU A 98 -13.81 15.58 -6.28
N GLU A 99 -13.75 16.85 -5.88
CA GLU A 99 -12.50 17.58 -5.93
C GLU A 99 -11.53 16.76 -5.07
N LEU A 100 -10.75 15.92 -5.73
CA LEU A 100 -9.50 15.37 -5.25
C LEU A 100 -8.56 16.57 -5.05
N VAL A 101 -8.93 17.52 -4.20
CA VAL A 101 -8.02 18.46 -3.60
C VAL A 101 -6.95 17.55 -3.02
N SER A 102 -5.71 17.68 -3.48
CA SER A 102 -4.64 16.67 -3.29
C SER A 102 -4.31 16.33 -1.82
N ASN A 103 -5.01 16.94 -0.87
CA ASN A 103 -4.99 16.64 0.56
C ASN A 103 -6.13 15.74 1.07
N GLN A 104 -7.17 15.46 0.28
CA GLN A 104 -8.30 14.64 0.70
C GLN A 104 -8.05 13.14 0.51
N LEU A 105 -7.24 12.75 -0.46
CA LEU A 105 -7.01 11.35 -0.81
C LEU A 105 -5.51 11.13 -0.95
N GLN A 106 -4.94 10.34 -0.05
CA GLN A 106 -3.50 10.07 0.01
C GLN A 106 -3.24 8.57 0.04
N LEU A 107 -2.24 8.12 -0.71
CA LEU A 107 -1.71 6.77 -0.57
C LEU A 107 -0.68 6.78 0.55
N VAL A 108 -0.91 5.99 1.59
CA VAL A 108 0.04 5.80 2.68
C VAL A 108 0.60 4.39 2.57
N THR A 109 1.92 4.27 2.48
CA THR A 109 2.60 2.98 2.51
C THR A 109 3.30 2.80 3.84
N GLU A 110 3.12 1.64 4.46
CA GLU A 110 3.80 1.25 5.69
C GLU A 110 4.58 -0.04 5.43
N THR A 111 5.87 -0.04 5.79
CA THR A 111 6.71 -1.23 5.65
C THR A 111 6.83 -1.93 7.00
N THR A 112 6.41 -3.18 7.06
CA THR A 112 6.61 -4.06 8.22
C THR A 112 7.77 -5.01 7.95
N TYR A 113 8.48 -5.37 9.02
CA TYR A 113 9.68 -6.19 8.97
C TYR A 113 9.48 -7.42 9.84
N ASP A 114 9.75 -8.60 9.28
CA ASP A 114 9.81 -9.83 10.06
C ASP A 114 11.10 -9.89 10.90
N GLU A 115 11.16 -10.86 11.81
CA GLU A 115 12.38 -11.15 12.57
C GLU A 115 13.53 -11.56 11.65
N TRP A 116 14.75 -11.26 12.09
CA TRP A 116 15.96 -11.67 11.40
C TRP A 116 16.18 -13.17 11.60
N ASN A 117 16.18 -13.91 10.50
CA ASN A 117 16.44 -15.35 10.47
C ASN A 117 17.86 -15.61 9.97
N ALA A 118 18.59 -16.49 10.65
CA ALA A 118 19.93 -16.94 10.30
C ALA A 118 19.88 -18.23 9.47
#